data_AF-A0A2A2S8V7-F1
#
_entry.id   AF-A0A2A2S8V7-F1
#
_cell.length_a   1.000
_cell.length_b   1.000
_cell.length_c   1.000
_cell.angle_alpha   90.00
_cell.angle_beta   90.00
_cell.angle_gamma   90.00
#
_symmetry.space_group_name_H-M   'P 1'
#
loop_
_entity.id
_entity.type
_entity.pdbx_description
1 polymer ?
#
loop_
_entity_poly.entity_id
_entity_poly.type
_entity_poly.pdbx_seq_one_letter_code
_entity_poly.pdbx_strand_id
1 'polypeptide(L)'
;MTKITSLADEIRNRIAQPPAESREQPKGLKVKKTKNEEAEILQLIRAYDNSNHKSLVHVRFDEKTVKTLNHFKMATGVDVTRLVAFAVKQLFEGNPELKAIIKQFIQNMTL
;
A
#
# COMPACT_ATOMS: atom_id res chain seq x y z
N MET A 1 -50.09 5.71 -45.76
CA MET A 1 -49.81 6.89 -44.92
C MET A 1 -48.61 6.59 -44.04
N THR A 2 -47.44 7.12 -44.37
CA THR A 2 -46.17 6.92 -43.66
C THR A 2 -46.10 7.85 -42.44
N LYS A 3 -46.11 7.29 -41.22
CA LYS A 3 -45.95 8.06 -39.98
C LYS A 3 -44.46 8.36 -39.77
N ILE A 4 -44.02 9.54 -40.17
CA ILE A 4 -42.73 10.10 -39.75
C ILE A 4 -42.90 10.53 -38.30
N THR A 5 -42.51 9.66 -37.36
CA THR A 5 -42.39 10.03 -35.95
C THR A 5 -41.13 10.88 -35.79
N SER A 6 -41.32 12.14 -35.41
CA SER A 6 -40.24 13.08 -35.16
C SER A 6 -39.50 12.68 -33.88
N LEU A 7 -38.18 12.90 -33.83
CA LEU A 7 -37.33 12.75 -32.64
C LEU A 7 -37.92 13.44 -31.40
N ALA A 8 -38.69 14.52 -31.59
CA ALA A 8 -39.38 15.23 -30.53
C ALA A 8 -40.52 14.42 -29.89
N ASP A 9 -41.21 13.56 -30.65
CA ASP A 9 -42.26 12.69 -30.13
C ASP A 9 -41.67 11.51 -29.32
N GLU A 10 -40.50 11.01 -29.71
CA GLU A 10 -39.78 9.97 -28.97
C GLU A 10 -39.34 10.46 -27.58
N ILE A 11 -38.88 11.72 -27.50
CA ILE A 11 -38.47 12.35 -26.24
C ILE A 11 -39.67 12.54 -25.32
N ARG A 12 -40.82 12.99 -25.85
CA ARG A 12 -42.05 13.13 -25.04
C ARG A 12 -42.54 11.79 -24.51
N ASN A 13 -42.47 10.73 -25.33
CA ASN A 13 -42.86 9.40 -24.87
C ASN A 13 -41.95 8.83 -23.79
N ARG A 14 -40.63 9.13 -23.82
CA ARG A 14 -39.71 8.75 -22.74
C ARG A 14 -39.95 9.49 -21.44
N ILE A 15 -40.33 10.77 -21.51
CA ILE A 15 -40.58 11.59 -20.30
C ILE A 15 -41.96 11.28 -19.70
N ALA A 16 -42.94 10.91 -20.53
CA ALA A 16 -44.31 10.60 -20.09
C ALA A 16 -44.46 9.21 -19.44
N GLN A 17 -43.42 8.35 -19.46
CA GLN A 17 -43.43 7.08 -18.74
C GLN A 17 -42.89 7.27 -17.31
N PRO A 18 -43.73 7.12 -16.27
CA PRO A 18 -43.23 7.00 -14.90
C PRO A 18 -42.39 5.72 -14.77
N PRO A 19 -41.32 5.70 -13.96
CA PRO A 19 -40.44 4.53 -13.85
C PRO A 19 -41.21 3.37 -13.24
N ALA A 20 -41.59 2.42 -14.11
CA ALA A 20 -42.10 1.13 -13.69
C ALA A 20 -41.04 0.42 -12.83
N GLU A 21 -41.47 0.01 -11.66
CA GLU A 21 -40.71 -0.75 -10.68
C GLU A 21 -40.21 -2.07 -11.29
N SER A 22 -38.91 -2.16 -11.50
CA SER A 22 -38.19 -3.44 -11.51
C SER A 22 -36.74 -3.19 -11.09
N ARG A 23 -36.55 -2.88 -9.81
CA ARG A 23 -35.28 -3.05 -9.12
C ARG A 23 -35.00 -4.55 -8.98
N GLU A 24 -34.54 -5.18 -10.05
CA GLU A 24 -33.68 -6.35 -9.89
C GLU A 24 -32.36 -5.85 -9.32
N GLN A 25 -32.21 -5.99 -8.00
CA GLN A 25 -30.95 -5.79 -7.31
C GLN A 25 -29.93 -6.75 -7.93
N PRO A 26 -28.82 -6.29 -8.53
CA PRO A 26 -27.65 -7.14 -8.56
C PRO A 26 -27.34 -7.41 -7.08
N LYS A 27 -27.39 -8.69 -6.68
CA LYS A 27 -26.95 -9.14 -5.36
C LYS A 27 -25.56 -8.58 -5.15
N GLY A 28 -25.49 -7.44 -4.47
CA GLY A 28 -24.24 -6.84 -4.07
C GLY A 28 -23.53 -7.91 -3.28
N LEU A 29 -22.44 -8.44 -3.83
CA LEU A 29 -21.43 -9.04 -2.99
C LEU A 29 -21.16 -7.97 -1.94
N LYS A 30 -21.62 -8.24 -0.72
CA LYS A 30 -21.14 -7.54 0.45
C LYS A 30 -19.65 -7.82 0.44
N VAL A 31 -18.88 -6.95 -0.22
CA VAL A 31 -17.47 -6.79 0.05
C VAL A 31 -17.47 -6.50 1.53
N LYS A 32 -17.22 -7.54 2.33
CA LYS A 32 -16.80 -7.38 3.72
C LYS A 32 -15.74 -6.30 3.60
N LYS A 33 -16.05 -5.11 4.12
CA LYS A 33 -15.01 -4.16 4.49
C LYS A 33 -14.18 -4.96 5.48
N THR A 34 -13.15 -5.63 4.98
CA THR A 34 -12.04 -6.08 5.78
C THR A 34 -11.68 -4.82 6.53
N LYS A 35 -11.96 -4.82 7.84
CA LYS A 35 -11.41 -3.83 8.75
C LYS A 35 -9.95 -3.75 8.31
N ASN A 36 -9.56 -2.58 7.82
CA ASN A 36 -8.19 -2.29 7.50
C ASN A 36 -7.52 -2.23 8.87
N GLU A 37 -7.28 -3.40 9.48
CA GLU A 37 -6.28 -3.55 10.51
C GLU A 37 -5.03 -3.06 9.80
N GLU A 38 -4.69 -1.79 10.02
CA GLU A 38 -3.39 -1.28 9.64
C GLU A 38 -2.41 -2.33 10.12
N ALA A 39 -1.76 -3.01 9.16
CA ALA A 39 -0.93 -4.16 9.46
C ALA A 39 -0.01 -3.79 10.61
N GLU A 40 0.06 -4.58 11.68
CA GLU A 40 0.77 -4.24 12.92
C GLU A 40 2.21 -3.76 12.64
N ILE A 41 2.83 -4.32 11.60
CA ILE A 41 4.14 -3.91 11.08
C ILE A 41 4.21 -2.43 10.67
N LEU A 42 3.15 -1.87 10.08
CA LEU A 42 3.09 -0.47 9.68
C LEU A 42 3.12 0.46 10.89
N GLN A 43 2.48 0.07 11.99
CA GLN A 43 2.53 0.83 13.25
C GLN A 43 3.94 0.79 13.85
N LEU A 44 4.59 -0.37 13.84
CA LEU A 44 5.98 -0.52 14.29
C LEU A 44 6.96 0.33 13.46
N ILE A 45 6.78 0.37 12.14
CA ILE A 45 7.60 1.21 11.25
C ILE A 45 7.37 2.70 11.53
N ARG A 46 6.12 3.12 11.75
CA ARG A 46 5.80 4.53 12.06
C ARG A 46 6.36 4.96 13.40
N ALA A 47 6.31 4.08 14.41
CA ALA A 47 6.86 4.31 15.74
C ALA A 47 8.41 4.33 15.77
N TYR A 48 9.06 3.79 14.73
CA TYR A 48 10.51 3.84 14.63
C TYR A 48 11.01 5.25 14.34
N ASP A 49 11.60 5.88 15.35
CA ASP A 49 12.23 7.20 15.22
C ASP A 49 13.67 7.07 14.73
N ASN A 50 13.96 7.72 13.61
CA ASN A 50 15.30 7.81 13.01
C ASN A 50 15.82 9.25 12.91
N SER A 51 15.16 10.21 13.59
CA SER A 51 15.43 11.64 13.45
C SER A 51 16.83 12.06 13.95
N ASN A 52 17.41 11.30 14.87
CA ASN A 52 18.73 11.59 15.45
C ASN A 52 19.86 10.70 14.87
N HIS A 53 19.59 9.92 13.82
CA HIS A 53 20.60 9.06 13.20
C HIS A 53 21.44 9.87 12.20
N LYS A 54 22.67 10.21 12.60
CA LYS A 54 23.58 11.07 11.81
C LYS A 54 24.43 10.30 10.78
N SER A 55 24.47 8.98 10.86
CA SER A 55 25.24 8.13 9.94
C SER A 55 24.46 7.90 8.66
N LEU A 56 24.89 8.52 7.56
CA LEU A 56 24.31 8.34 6.23
C LEU A 56 24.92 7.11 5.54
N VAL A 57 24.07 6.25 5.00
CA VAL A 57 24.47 5.07 4.22
C VAL A 57 23.85 5.19 2.83
N HIS A 58 24.68 5.15 1.78
CA HIS A 58 24.20 5.13 0.41
C HIS A 58 24.02 3.68 -0.04
N VAL A 59 22.76 3.25 -0.23
CA VAL A 59 22.42 1.88 -0.60
C VAL A 59 22.00 1.82 -2.07
N ARG A 60 22.44 0.80 -2.78
CA ARG A 60 22.00 0.51 -4.16
C ARG A 60 20.89 -0.55 -4.11
N PHE A 61 19.77 -0.25 -4.76
CA PHE A 61 18.66 -1.17 -4.95
C PHE A 61 18.45 -1.42 -6.44
N ASP A 62 17.89 -2.58 -6.78
CA ASP A 62 17.42 -2.85 -8.14
C ASP A 62 16.20 -1.98 -8.48
N GLU A 63 15.95 -1.80 -9.77
CA GLU A 63 14.90 -0.90 -10.28
C GLU A 63 13.50 -1.28 -9.76
N LYS A 64 13.21 -2.58 -9.63
CA LYS A 64 11.90 -3.05 -9.16
C LYS A 64 11.71 -2.69 -7.69
N THR A 65 12.73 -2.92 -6.87
CA THR A 65 12.70 -2.57 -5.44
C THR A 65 12.54 -1.07 -5.23
N VAL A 66 13.24 -0.23 -6.00
CA VAL A 66 13.06 1.24 -5.92
C VAL A 66 11.63 1.67 -6.24
N LYS A 67 11.02 1.10 -7.28
CA LYS A 67 9.61 1.38 -7.62
C LYS A 67 8.66 0.99 -6.49
N THR A 68 8.86 -0.19 -5.90
CA THR A 68 8.07 -0.66 -4.76
C THR A 68 8.21 0.25 -3.55
N LEU A 69 9.44 0.69 -3.22
CA LEU A 69 9.69 1.62 -2.12
C LEU A 69 9.00 2.96 -2.33
N ASN A 70 9.02 3.48 -3.56
CA ASN A 70 8.34 4.72 -3.93
C ASN A 70 6.82 4.58 -3.79
N HIS A 71 6.23 3.51 -4.33
CA HIS A 71 4.79 3.25 -4.18
C HIS A 71 4.40 3.07 -2.71
N PHE A 72 5.23 2.39 -1.91
CA PHE A 72 5.01 2.22 -0.49
C PHE A 72 5.02 3.57 0.25
N LYS A 73 5.99 4.43 -0.05
CA LYS A 73 6.04 5.81 0.49
C LYS A 73 4.78 6.58 0.13
N MET A 74 4.33 6.53 -1.13
CA MET A 74 3.12 7.23 -1.58
C MET A 74 1.85 6.70 -0.91
N ALA A 75 1.76 5.38 -0.68
CA ALA A 75 0.58 4.76 -0.10
C ALA A 75 0.46 4.96 1.43
N THR A 76 1.60 5.01 2.14
CA THR A 76 1.62 4.98 3.62
C THR A 76 2.09 6.29 4.26
N GLY A 77 2.71 7.18 3.49
CA GLY A 77 3.35 8.40 3.98
C GLY A 77 4.67 8.17 4.72
N VAL A 78 5.14 6.93 4.83
CA VAL A 78 6.37 6.58 5.54
C VAL A 78 7.59 6.84 4.65
N ASP A 79 8.60 7.51 5.21
CA ASP A 79 9.87 7.72 4.51
C ASP A 79 10.66 6.43 4.27
N VAL A 80 11.23 6.33 3.07
CA VAL A 80 12.04 5.17 2.65
C VAL A 80 13.24 4.97 3.57
N THR A 81 13.87 6.04 4.03
CA THR A 81 15.01 5.97 4.96
C THR A 81 14.62 5.33 6.29
N ARG A 82 13.41 5.64 6.80
CA ARG A 82 12.87 5.05 8.03
C ARG A 82 12.58 3.57 7.85
N LEU A 83 11.93 3.22 6.73
CA LEU A 83 11.65 1.83 6.39
C LEU A 83 12.92 0.98 6.30
N VAL A 84 13.95 1.48 5.60
CA VAL A 84 15.23 0.76 5.44
C VAL A 84 15.93 0.60 6.79
N ALA A 85 16.00 1.65 7.61
CA ALA A 85 16.62 1.58 8.92
C ALA A 85 15.89 0.59 9.86
N PHE A 86 14.56 0.59 9.85
CA PHE A 86 13.76 -0.37 10.58
C PHE A 86 14.00 -1.81 10.10
N ALA A 87 14.00 -2.04 8.79
CA ALA A 87 14.21 -3.37 8.20
C ALA A 87 15.58 -3.95 8.57
N VAL A 88 16.65 -3.14 8.49
CA VAL A 88 17.99 -3.57 8.89
C VAL A 88 18.05 -3.91 10.37
N LYS A 89 17.46 -3.09 11.24
CA LYS A 89 17.39 -3.38 12.67
C LYS A 89 16.67 -4.70 12.95
N GLN A 90 15.49 -4.89 12.36
CA GLN A 90 14.70 -6.12 12.50
C GLN A 90 15.46 -7.35 12.01
N LEU A 91 16.22 -7.23 10.91
CA LEU A 91 17.04 -8.32 10.40
C LEU A 91 18.10 -8.77 11.42
N PHE A 92 18.78 -7.83 12.08
CA PHE A 92 19.76 -8.14 13.14
C PHE A 92 19.12 -8.61 14.45
N GLU A 93 17.91 -8.17 14.77
CA GLU A 93 17.18 -8.62 15.96
C GLU A 93 16.64 -10.04 15.80
N GLY A 94 16.08 -10.37 14.62
CA GLY A 94 15.52 -11.69 14.33
C GLY A 94 16.56 -12.79 14.06
N ASN A 95 17.80 -12.43 13.68
CA ASN A 95 18.83 -13.40 13.32
C ASN A 95 20.06 -13.27 14.23
N PRO A 96 20.11 -13.97 15.39
CA PRO A 96 21.24 -13.89 16.31
C PRO A 96 22.53 -14.45 15.72
N GLU A 97 22.45 -15.29 14.68
CA GLU A 97 23.59 -15.81 13.94
C GLU A 97 24.46 -14.69 13.34
N LEU A 98 23.84 -13.63 12.81
CA LEU A 98 24.56 -12.48 12.27
C LEU A 98 25.40 -11.79 13.36
N LYS A 99 24.85 -11.69 14.59
CA LYS A 99 25.58 -11.13 15.73
C LYS A 99 26.74 -12.03 16.17
N ALA A 100 26.58 -13.35 16.09
CA ALA A 100 27.63 -14.31 16.41
C ALA A 100 28.82 -14.20 15.45
N ILE A 101 28.56 -14.08 14.14
CA ILE A 101 29.59 -13.88 13.11
C ILE A 101 30.38 -12.58 13.38
N ILE A 102 29.67 -11.48 13.67
CA ILE A 102 30.31 -10.20 14.01
C ILE A 102 31.19 -10.35 15.26
N LYS A 103 30.69 -11.02 16.30
CA LYS A 103 31.43 -11.24 17.55
C LYS A 103 32.72 -12.03 17.32
N GLN A 104 32.66 -13.10 16.53
CA GLN A 104 33.84 -13.89 16.17
C GLN A 104 34.86 -13.06 15.37
N PHE A 105 34.40 -12.25 14.42
CA PHE A 105 35.28 -11.37 13.66
C PHE A 105 35.99 -10.35 14.54
N ILE A 106 35.27 -9.69 15.46
CA ILE A 106 35.87 -8.71 16.39
C ILE A 106 36.91 -9.38 17.28
N GLN A 107 36.62 -10.56 17.85
CA GLN A 107 37.57 -11.30 18.69
C GLN A 107 38.87 -11.63 17.95
N ASN A 108 38.78 -11.98 16.66
CA ASN A 108 39.94 -12.28 15.82
C ASN A 108 40.74 -11.03 15.40
N MET A 109 40.15 -9.83 15.41
CA MET A 109 40.88 -8.58 15.16
C MET A 109 41.64 -8.04 16.38
N THR A 110 41.30 -8.51 17.59
CA THR A 110 41.98 -8.14 18.85
C THR A 110 43.21 -8.99 19.18
N LEU A 111 43.69 -9.80 18.24
CA LEU A 111 44.94 -10.57 18.29
C LEU A 111 45.99 -9.94 17.36
#